data_AF-A0A933RRR7-F1
#
_entry.id   AF-A0A933RRR7-F1
#
_cell.length_a   1.000
_cell.length_b   1.000
_cell.length_c   1.000
_cell.angle_alpha   90.00
_cell.angle_beta   90.00
_cell.angle_gamma   90.00
#
_symmetry.space_group_name_H-M   'P 1'
#
loop_
_entity.id
_entity.type
_entity.pdbx_description
1 polymer ?
#
loop_
_entity_poly.entity_id
_entity_poly.type
_entity_poly.pdbx_seq_one_letter_code
_entity_poly.pdbx_strand_id
1 'polypeptide(L)'
;MLKHLIEVTNDDMIGQVSLPPRTPYYGLPPIGMGTWAAESTTSYVARLAANHCISVIDLVTNALDVRTRRDGTHWKLFPRQGETFKLNGVSTLAMEWGHKLANLTLQPSLSKTNLASLRGILPSTRLVRNTRAWCHLCLCEMQENAVYEPLLWSMHHAVVCPEHHVPLSTICPSCKAPNTAALSQRYTLGHCTRCGSWLGISNAEGKGPPTQWEEWTTLQMKSLISVISSSENAPSISVAYDNLEILILTVGNGRMTRFAQEIDTDKSTCSMWLNRKNFPTLDYCFRISLVSGIDVGKLLCSVVSPSEIDRSTWGRDGQPQWVKRPVRRKIDWESVKKNFEEICQNNETPSPGLRRVAKRLEVDGRLLKERFPDLCGRLARRNTIFWEKRPAQRHEALKKRIRRMVIKIAKNGYRPTRRRVARALDLTSGDITDKRLQKIWRDSVAKLQASQVFC
;
A
#
# COMPACT_ATOMS: atom_id res chain seq x y z
N MET A 1 -64.63 -47.31 -36.70
CA MET A 1 -64.44 -46.74 -38.05
C MET A 1 -64.79 -45.27 -37.94
N LEU A 2 -63.88 -44.30 -37.85
CA LEU A 2 -62.68 -44.05 -38.64
C LEU A 2 -61.42 -43.83 -37.78
N LYS A 3 -60.30 -44.34 -38.30
CA LYS A 3 -58.93 -44.17 -37.84
C LYS A 3 -58.27 -42.97 -38.55
N HIS A 4 -57.19 -42.47 -37.94
CA HIS A 4 -56.05 -41.72 -38.50
C HIS A 4 -56.16 -40.20 -38.70
N LEU A 5 -55.70 -39.46 -37.67
CA LEU A 5 -54.85 -38.26 -37.79
C LEU A 5 -53.82 -38.35 -36.66
N ILE A 6 -52.70 -39.03 -36.91
CA ILE A 6 -51.34 -38.48 -37.04
C ILE A 6 -50.71 -38.12 -35.69
N GLU A 7 -49.74 -38.94 -35.30
CA GLU A 7 -48.66 -38.63 -34.35
C GLU A 7 -47.87 -37.42 -34.83
N VAL A 8 -47.69 -36.42 -33.97
CA VAL A 8 -46.47 -35.60 -33.97
C VAL A 8 -46.07 -35.39 -32.51
N THR A 9 -45.02 -36.10 -32.10
CA THR A 9 -44.22 -35.83 -30.92
C THR A 9 -43.62 -34.43 -31.03
N ASN A 10 -44.02 -33.51 -30.16
CA ASN A 10 -43.32 -32.23 -29.95
C ASN A 10 -42.59 -32.27 -28.62
N ASP A 11 -41.54 -33.09 -28.54
CA ASP A 11 -40.56 -33.07 -27.43
C ASP A 11 -39.29 -32.27 -27.80
N ASP A 12 -39.26 -31.63 -28.98
CA ASP A 12 -38.05 -31.01 -29.57
C ASP A 12 -38.04 -29.47 -29.60
N MET A 13 -38.82 -28.78 -28.76
CA MET A 13 -38.86 -27.29 -28.73
C MET A 13 -38.69 -26.67 -27.34
N ILE A 14 -37.95 -27.32 -26.44
CA ILE A 14 -37.27 -26.59 -25.36
C ILE A 14 -35.81 -26.50 -25.77
N GLY A 15 -35.48 -25.47 -26.56
CA GLY A 15 -34.09 -25.13 -26.84
C GLY A 15 -33.32 -25.13 -25.53
N GLN A 16 -32.23 -25.92 -25.47
CA GLN A 16 -31.39 -26.04 -24.29
C GLN A 16 -31.07 -24.64 -23.77
N VAL A 17 -31.74 -24.23 -22.68
CA VAL A 17 -31.39 -23.00 -21.97
C VAL A 17 -30.02 -23.28 -21.37
N SER A 18 -28.98 -22.81 -22.05
CA SER A 18 -27.62 -22.84 -21.55
C SER A 18 -27.58 -21.97 -20.30
N LEU A 19 -27.76 -22.60 -19.14
CA LEU A 19 -27.63 -21.91 -17.87
C LEU A 19 -26.17 -21.45 -17.74
N PRO A 20 -25.93 -20.18 -17.40
CA PRO A 20 -24.57 -19.70 -17.22
C PRO A 20 -23.87 -20.56 -16.16
N PRO A 21 -22.57 -20.86 -16.34
CA PRO A 21 -21.82 -21.66 -15.39
C PRO A 21 -21.94 -21.08 -13.98
N ARG A 22 -22.28 -21.92 -13.00
CA ARG A 22 -22.45 -21.50 -11.61
C ARG A 22 -21.12 -21.01 -11.07
N THR A 23 -21.08 -19.77 -10.61
CA THR A 23 -19.93 -19.20 -9.91
C THR A 23 -20.14 -19.25 -8.39
N PRO A 24 -19.05 -19.34 -7.60
CA PRO A 24 -19.14 -19.24 -6.15
C PRO A 24 -19.56 -17.85 -5.65
N TYR A 25 -19.34 -16.80 -6.45
CA TYR A 25 -19.70 -15.42 -6.14
C TYR A 25 -20.50 -14.77 -7.29
N TYR A 26 -21.41 -13.85 -6.97
CA TYR A 26 -22.17 -13.13 -7.98
C TYR A 26 -21.26 -12.25 -8.83
N GLY A 27 -21.51 -12.24 -10.13
CA GLY A 27 -20.77 -11.45 -11.12
C GLY A 27 -21.11 -9.97 -11.09
N LEU A 28 -20.80 -9.25 -10.00
CA LEU A 28 -21.00 -7.80 -9.97
C LEU A 28 -20.12 -7.13 -11.03
N PRO A 29 -20.67 -6.33 -11.96
CA PRO A 29 -19.84 -5.56 -12.88
C PRO A 29 -19.09 -4.47 -12.09
N PRO A 30 -17.79 -4.24 -12.35
CA PRO A 30 -17.08 -3.10 -11.78
C PRO A 30 -17.67 -1.77 -12.27
N ILE A 31 -17.68 -0.75 -11.42
CA ILE A 31 -18.30 0.54 -11.71
C ILE A 31 -17.31 1.46 -12.44
N GLY A 32 -17.79 2.28 -13.37
CA GLY A 32 -17.01 3.38 -13.96
C GLY A 32 -15.88 2.96 -14.90
N MET A 33 -15.85 1.72 -15.38
CA MET A 33 -14.82 1.23 -16.30
C MET A 33 -14.74 2.09 -17.58
N GLY A 34 -13.53 2.36 -18.04
CA GLY A 34 -13.27 3.24 -19.19
C GLY A 34 -13.33 4.73 -18.86
N THR A 35 -13.57 5.09 -17.60
CA THR A 35 -13.59 6.48 -17.13
C THR A 35 -12.59 6.69 -16.00
N TRP A 36 -12.38 7.94 -15.59
CA TRP A 36 -11.56 8.27 -14.43
C TRP A 36 -12.10 7.65 -13.13
N ALA A 37 -13.40 7.38 -13.09
CA ALA A 37 -14.12 6.84 -11.95
C ALA A 37 -14.11 5.30 -11.92
N ALA A 38 -13.24 4.64 -12.69
CA ALA A 38 -13.10 3.18 -12.65
C ALA A 38 -12.85 2.69 -11.22
N GLU A 39 -13.64 1.71 -10.78
CA GLU A 39 -13.63 1.18 -9.41
C GLU A 39 -12.29 0.51 -9.07
N SER A 40 -11.80 0.74 -7.84
CA SER A 40 -10.60 0.08 -7.33
C SER A 40 -10.85 -1.38 -6.92
N THR A 41 -9.84 -2.25 -7.01
CA THR A 41 -9.92 -3.63 -6.52
C THR A 41 -10.32 -3.70 -5.05
N THR A 42 -9.80 -2.78 -4.21
CA THR A 42 -10.19 -2.74 -2.79
C THR A 42 -11.65 -2.35 -2.58
N SER A 43 -12.17 -1.42 -3.38
CA SER A 43 -13.60 -1.05 -3.36
C SER A 43 -14.46 -2.23 -3.80
N TYR A 44 -14.10 -2.86 -4.91
CA TYR A 44 -14.83 -3.98 -5.48
C TYR A 44 -14.95 -5.15 -4.49
N VAL A 45 -13.85 -5.53 -3.85
CA VAL A 45 -13.85 -6.60 -2.82
C VAL A 45 -14.79 -6.26 -1.67
N ALA A 46 -14.82 -5.00 -1.22
CA ALA A 46 -15.74 -4.58 -0.17
C ALA A 46 -17.20 -4.57 -0.61
N ARG A 47 -17.47 -4.14 -1.84
CA ARG A 47 -18.80 -4.15 -2.44
C ARG A 47 -19.32 -5.57 -2.64
N LEU A 48 -18.46 -6.47 -3.11
CA LEU A 48 -18.77 -7.89 -3.25
C LEU A 48 -19.07 -8.52 -1.89
N ALA A 49 -18.23 -8.30 -0.88
CA ALA A 49 -18.46 -8.83 0.47
C ALA A 49 -19.80 -8.35 1.06
N ALA A 50 -20.11 -7.05 0.92
CA ALA A 50 -21.37 -6.47 1.36
C ALA A 50 -22.59 -7.10 0.66
N ASN A 51 -22.52 -7.32 -0.66
CA ASN A 51 -23.59 -7.97 -1.43
C ASN A 51 -23.77 -9.46 -1.08
N HIS A 52 -22.72 -10.11 -0.57
CA HIS A 52 -22.75 -11.49 -0.09
C HIS A 52 -23.08 -11.60 1.41
N CYS A 53 -23.34 -10.49 2.11
CA CYS A 53 -23.57 -10.47 3.55
C CYS A 53 -22.45 -11.13 4.38
N ILE A 54 -21.21 -11.08 3.90
CA ILE A 54 -20.02 -11.61 4.57
C ILE A 54 -19.03 -10.49 4.88
N SER A 55 -18.12 -10.72 5.81
CA SER A 55 -17.06 -9.75 6.06
C SER A 55 -16.02 -9.76 4.94
N VAL A 56 -15.34 -8.63 4.74
CA VAL A 56 -14.21 -8.52 3.80
C VAL A 56 -13.14 -9.56 4.10
N ILE A 57 -12.90 -9.87 5.38
CA ILE A 57 -11.89 -10.86 5.73
C ILE A 57 -12.33 -12.28 5.39
N ASP A 58 -13.62 -12.61 5.54
CA ASP A 58 -14.13 -13.94 5.17
C ASP A 58 -14.02 -14.14 3.66
N LEU A 59 -14.38 -13.12 2.87
CA LEU A 59 -14.21 -13.16 1.41
C LEU A 59 -12.73 -13.35 1.04
N VAL A 60 -11.83 -12.54 1.59
CA VAL A 60 -10.39 -12.61 1.26
C VAL A 60 -9.78 -13.95 1.70
N THR A 61 -10.16 -14.45 2.88
CA THR A 61 -9.60 -15.68 3.46
C THR A 61 -10.11 -16.92 2.73
N ASN A 62 -11.41 -16.98 2.45
CA ASN A 62 -12.05 -18.18 1.91
C ASN A 62 -12.06 -18.21 0.37
N ALA A 63 -12.21 -17.06 -0.28
CA ALA A 63 -12.25 -16.99 -1.74
C ALA A 63 -10.86 -16.80 -2.33
N LEU A 64 -10.10 -15.80 -1.84
CA LEU A 64 -8.88 -15.36 -2.48
C LEU A 64 -7.63 -16.16 -2.07
N ASP A 65 -7.74 -17.07 -1.09
CA ASP A 65 -6.67 -17.99 -0.60
C ASP A 65 -5.30 -17.31 -0.49
N VAL A 66 -5.28 -16.11 0.09
CA VAL A 66 -4.10 -15.25 0.15
C VAL A 66 -3.21 -15.71 1.29
N ARG A 67 -2.61 -16.88 1.11
CA ARG A 67 -1.58 -17.42 2.00
C ARG A 67 -0.29 -16.64 1.77
N THR A 68 -0.12 -15.54 2.49
CA THR A 68 1.17 -14.83 2.48
C THR A 68 2.20 -15.69 3.24
N ARG A 69 3.36 -15.93 2.59
CA ARG A 69 4.53 -16.75 2.99
C ARG A 69 4.63 -17.31 4.42
N ARG A 70 5.17 -18.54 4.48
CA ARG A 70 5.51 -19.36 5.66
C ARG A 70 6.59 -18.71 6.55
N ASP A 71 6.18 -17.99 7.59
CA ASP A 71 7.06 -17.64 8.72
C ASP A 71 6.97 -18.79 9.77
N GLY A 72 7.63 -19.91 9.50
CA GLY A 72 8.03 -20.95 10.48
C GLY A 72 6.95 -21.78 11.19
N THR A 73 5.74 -21.28 11.47
CA THR A 73 4.70 -22.01 12.23
C THR A 73 3.25 -21.62 11.91
N HIS A 74 2.97 -20.52 11.20
CA HIS A 74 1.59 -20.10 10.89
C HIS A 74 1.47 -19.42 9.52
N TRP A 75 0.35 -19.64 8.84
CA TRP A 75 -0.06 -18.91 7.63
C TRP A 75 -0.59 -17.52 8.03
N LYS A 76 -0.18 -16.45 7.34
CA LYS A 76 -0.82 -15.14 7.47
C LYS A 76 -1.83 -14.98 6.33
N LEU A 77 -3.11 -15.06 6.68
CA LEU A 77 -4.28 -15.10 5.77
C LEU A 77 -4.62 -13.74 5.13
N PHE A 78 -3.91 -12.67 5.50
CA PHE A 78 -4.17 -11.31 5.04
C PHE A 78 -2.84 -10.62 4.75
N PRO A 79 -2.74 -9.74 3.73
CA PRO A 79 -1.57 -8.89 3.53
C PRO A 79 -1.22 -8.18 4.84
N ARG A 80 0.08 -8.03 5.17
CA ARG A 80 0.48 -7.37 6.42
C ARG A 80 -0.21 -5.99 6.50
N GLN A 81 -0.68 -5.62 7.69
CA GLN A 81 -1.24 -4.28 7.91
C GLN A 81 -0.26 -3.23 7.35
N GLY A 82 -0.78 -2.36 6.49
CA GLY A 82 0.02 -1.35 5.79
C GLY A 82 0.59 -1.78 4.43
N GLU A 83 0.32 -2.99 3.92
CA GLU A 83 0.69 -3.40 2.55
C GLU A 83 -0.51 -3.54 1.61
N THR A 84 -1.74 -3.43 2.11
CA THR A 84 -2.98 -3.60 1.32
C THR A 84 -3.13 -2.56 0.21
N PHE A 85 -2.46 -1.42 0.31
CA PHE A 85 -2.42 -0.43 -0.78
C PHE A 85 -1.80 -0.98 -2.07
N LYS A 86 -0.94 -2.01 -1.96
CA LYS A 86 -0.31 -2.66 -3.13
C LYS A 86 -1.33 -3.37 -4.03
N LEU A 87 -2.54 -3.65 -3.54
CA LEU A 87 -3.63 -4.28 -4.29
C LEU A 87 -4.15 -3.41 -5.44
N ASN A 88 -4.04 -2.09 -5.29
CA ASN A 88 -4.44 -1.15 -6.35
C ASN A 88 -3.23 -0.75 -7.24
N GLY A 89 -2.02 -1.25 -6.95
CA GLY A 89 -0.79 -0.89 -7.66
C GLY A 89 -0.34 -1.92 -8.70
N VAL A 90 0.94 -1.82 -9.08
CA VAL A 90 1.61 -2.69 -10.08
C VAL A 90 2.17 -4.00 -9.50
N SER A 91 1.66 -4.46 -8.36
CA SER A 91 2.26 -5.59 -7.64
C SER A 91 1.87 -6.95 -8.21
N THR A 92 2.66 -8.00 -7.95
CA THR A 92 2.27 -9.39 -8.24
C THR A 92 0.93 -9.74 -7.61
N LEU A 93 0.74 -9.28 -6.37
CA LEU A 93 -0.47 -9.52 -5.60
C LEU A 93 -1.70 -8.86 -6.24
N ALA A 94 -1.57 -7.65 -6.77
CA ALA A 94 -2.65 -6.96 -7.49
C ALA A 94 -3.10 -7.74 -8.74
N MET A 95 -2.12 -8.22 -9.53
CA MET A 95 -2.37 -9.05 -10.71
C MET A 95 -3.08 -10.36 -10.34
N GLU A 96 -2.56 -11.09 -9.35
CA GLU A 96 -3.14 -12.35 -8.87
C GLU A 96 -4.57 -12.16 -8.36
N TRP A 97 -4.83 -11.09 -7.61
CA TRP A 97 -6.17 -10.77 -7.12
C TRP A 97 -7.12 -10.41 -8.26
N GLY A 98 -6.69 -9.59 -9.21
CA GLY A 98 -7.50 -9.23 -10.38
C GLY A 98 -7.94 -10.46 -11.18
N HIS A 99 -7.01 -11.37 -11.49
CA HIS A 99 -7.32 -12.61 -12.20
C HIS A 99 -8.22 -13.55 -11.39
N LYS A 100 -7.93 -13.71 -10.09
CA LYS A 100 -8.70 -14.61 -9.24
C LYS A 100 -10.13 -14.12 -9.06
N LEU A 101 -10.32 -12.81 -8.83
CA LEU A 101 -11.64 -12.20 -8.79
C LEU A 101 -12.37 -12.38 -10.12
N ALA A 102 -11.72 -12.08 -11.25
CA ALA A 102 -12.31 -12.26 -12.58
C ALA A 102 -12.81 -13.68 -12.82
N ASN A 103 -12.06 -14.71 -12.40
CA ASN A 103 -12.44 -16.10 -12.53
C ASN A 103 -13.57 -16.49 -11.56
N LEU A 104 -13.52 -16.03 -10.31
CA LEU A 104 -14.50 -16.36 -9.28
C LEU A 104 -15.89 -15.75 -9.53
N THR A 105 -15.94 -14.65 -10.27
CA THR A 105 -17.19 -13.90 -10.55
C THR A 105 -17.57 -13.91 -12.03
N LEU A 106 -16.78 -14.56 -12.90
CA LEU A 106 -16.89 -14.49 -14.37
C LEU A 106 -16.97 -13.04 -14.91
N GLN A 107 -16.16 -12.15 -14.34
CA GLN A 107 -16.07 -10.75 -14.75
C GLN A 107 -14.63 -10.41 -15.19
N PRO A 108 -14.29 -10.61 -16.48
CA PRO A 108 -12.93 -10.38 -16.99
C PRO A 108 -12.38 -8.97 -16.74
N SER A 109 -13.27 -7.98 -16.71
CA SER A 109 -12.95 -6.57 -16.47
C SER A 109 -12.34 -6.30 -15.07
N LEU A 110 -12.48 -7.23 -14.11
CA LEU A 110 -11.90 -7.07 -12.77
C LEU A 110 -10.37 -7.06 -12.75
N SER A 111 -9.74 -7.67 -13.76
CA SER A 111 -8.30 -7.55 -14.00
C SER A 111 -7.83 -6.10 -14.20
N LYS A 112 -8.76 -5.19 -14.55
CA LYS A 112 -8.51 -3.78 -14.83
C LYS A 112 -8.93 -2.83 -13.70
N THR A 113 -9.31 -3.35 -12.53
CA THR A 113 -9.68 -2.55 -11.33
C THR A 113 -8.45 -2.11 -10.50
N ASN A 114 -7.25 -2.36 -11.00
CA ASN A 114 -5.99 -1.94 -10.40
C ASN A 114 -4.96 -1.62 -11.49
N LEU A 115 -3.76 -1.21 -11.10
CA LEU A 115 -2.69 -0.82 -12.01
C LEU A 115 -1.81 -2.01 -12.46
N ALA A 116 -2.22 -3.27 -12.30
CA ALA A 116 -1.38 -4.43 -12.62
C ALA A 116 -1.02 -4.52 -14.13
N SER A 117 -1.84 -3.96 -15.01
CA SER A 117 -1.54 -3.87 -16.45
C SER A 117 -0.29 -3.04 -16.74
N LEU A 118 0.08 -2.10 -15.85
CA LEU A 118 1.29 -1.28 -15.95
C LEU A 118 2.51 -1.94 -15.25
N ARG A 119 2.37 -3.18 -14.78
CA ARG A 119 3.47 -3.92 -14.15
C ARG A 119 4.61 -4.14 -15.14
N GLY A 120 5.82 -3.81 -14.71
CA GLY A 120 7.01 -3.85 -15.56
C GLY A 120 7.23 -2.56 -16.33
N ILE A 121 6.18 -1.79 -16.61
CA ILE A 121 6.27 -0.46 -17.24
C ILE A 121 6.59 0.58 -16.16
N LEU A 122 5.69 0.81 -15.20
CA LEU A 122 5.92 1.81 -14.16
C LEU A 122 6.58 1.21 -12.91
N PRO A 123 7.58 1.89 -12.32
CA PRO A 123 8.09 1.50 -11.01
C PRO A 123 7.03 1.76 -9.93
N SER A 124 6.98 0.89 -8.91
CA SER A 124 6.04 1.03 -7.79
C SER A 124 6.33 2.22 -6.85
N THR A 125 7.49 2.86 -7.01
CA THR A 125 7.94 3.96 -6.15
C THR A 125 6.99 5.14 -6.28
N ARG A 126 6.35 5.52 -5.17
CA ARG A 126 5.38 6.64 -5.11
C ARG A 126 4.25 6.54 -6.15
N LEU A 127 3.89 5.35 -6.63
CA LEU A 127 2.79 5.19 -7.58
C LEU A 127 1.43 5.21 -6.87
N VAL A 128 1.32 4.44 -5.79
CA VAL A 128 0.10 4.31 -4.96
C VAL A 128 0.39 4.80 -3.54
N ARG A 129 -0.59 5.46 -2.93
CA ARG A 129 -0.48 5.94 -1.54
C ARG A 129 -0.76 4.82 -0.56
N ASN A 130 -0.12 4.89 0.61
CA ASN A 130 -0.35 4.00 1.74
C ASN A 130 -1.48 4.48 2.67
N THR A 131 -2.21 5.52 2.27
CA THR A 131 -3.34 6.10 2.99
C THR A 131 -4.55 6.11 2.07
N ARG A 132 -5.73 5.82 2.61
CA ARG A 132 -6.99 5.96 1.89
C ARG A 132 -7.27 7.45 1.71
N ALA A 133 -7.74 7.81 0.53
CA ALA A 133 -8.14 9.17 0.20
C ALA A 133 -9.54 9.16 -0.41
N TRP A 134 -10.26 10.27 -0.26
CA TRP A 134 -11.62 10.40 -0.79
C TRP A 134 -11.98 11.86 -1.05
N CYS A 135 -12.92 12.07 -1.95
CA CYS A 135 -13.63 13.33 -2.08
C CYS A 135 -14.92 13.24 -1.25
N HIS A 136 -15.14 14.20 -0.34
CA HIS A 136 -16.36 14.18 0.48
C HIS A 136 -17.62 14.46 -0.35
N LEU A 137 -17.52 15.30 -1.40
CA LEU A 137 -18.63 15.63 -2.30
C LEU A 137 -19.04 14.41 -3.14
N CYS A 138 -18.08 13.71 -3.76
CA CYS A 138 -18.38 12.45 -4.46
C CYS A 138 -19.04 11.43 -3.53
N LEU A 139 -18.57 11.30 -2.28
CA LEU A 139 -19.19 10.36 -1.34
C LEU A 139 -20.63 10.77 -1.02
N CYS A 140 -20.92 12.05 -0.79
CA CYS A 140 -22.28 12.55 -0.59
C CYS A 140 -23.19 12.20 -1.77
N GLU A 141 -22.76 12.47 -3.01
CA GLU A 141 -23.53 12.17 -4.22
C GLU A 141 -23.77 10.67 -4.41
N MET A 142 -22.79 9.85 -4.04
CA MET A 142 -22.89 8.40 -4.11
C MET A 142 -23.80 7.79 -3.04
N GLN A 143 -24.11 8.53 -1.96
CA GLN A 143 -24.92 8.03 -0.85
C GLN A 143 -26.34 7.63 -1.28
N GLU A 144 -26.89 8.33 -2.28
CA GLU A 144 -28.22 8.06 -2.85
C GLU A 144 -28.22 6.96 -3.91
N ASN A 145 -27.02 6.55 -4.37
CA ASN A 145 -26.84 5.57 -5.43
C ASN A 145 -26.11 4.32 -4.90
N ALA A 146 -24.87 4.12 -5.34
CA ALA A 146 -23.99 3.06 -4.89
C ALA A 146 -22.65 3.66 -4.48
N VAL A 147 -22.28 3.50 -3.21
CA VAL A 147 -20.99 3.97 -2.69
C VAL A 147 -19.88 3.03 -3.18
N TYR A 148 -18.86 3.59 -3.81
CA TYR A 148 -17.64 2.89 -4.22
C TYR A 148 -16.45 3.86 -4.19
N GLU A 149 -15.23 3.33 -4.35
CA GLU A 149 -14.01 4.15 -4.39
C GLU A 149 -13.27 4.01 -5.73
N PRO A 150 -13.14 5.10 -6.51
CA PRO A 150 -12.33 5.12 -7.72
C PRO A 150 -10.88 4.72 -7.49
N LEU A 151 -10.30 3.99 -8.46
CA LEU A 151 -8.88 3.62 -8.49
C LEU A 151 -7.96 4.84 -8.42
N LEU A 152 -8.36 5.93 -9.07
CA LEU A 152 -7.64 7.21 -9.04
C LEU A 152 -7.32 7.66 -7.62
N TRP A 153 -8.24 7.52 -6.66
CA TRP A 153 -8.02 7.95 -5.28
C TRP A 153 -6.91 7.19 -4.57
N SER A 154 -6.54 5.99 -5.05
CA SER A 154 -5.43 5.20 -4.52
C SER A 154 -4.06 5.59 -5.08
N MET A 155 -4.00 6.42 -6.13
CA MET A 155 -2.75 6.89 -6.72
C MET A 155 -2.12 7.97 -5.84
N HIS A 156 -0.79 7.95 -5.71
CA HIS A 156 -0.08 8.89 -4.84
C HIS A 156 -0.32 10.36 -5.21
N HIS A 157 -0.24 10.68 -6.51
CA HIS A 157 -0.34 12.04 -7.03
C HIS A 157 -1.77 12.59 -7.11
N ALA A 158 -2.81 11.76 -6.97
CA ALA A 158 -4.20 12.18 -7.08
C ALA A 158 -4.63 12.96 -5.84
N VAL A 159 -4.19 14.22 -5.72
CA VAL A 159 -4.44 15.05 -4.55
C VAL A 159 -5.69 15.93 -4.70
N VAL A 160 -6.23 16.04 -5.91
CA VAL A 160 -7.43 16.80 -6.24
C VAL A 160 -8.53 15.86 -6.72
N CYS A 161 -9.78 16.15 -6.37
CA CYS A 161 -10.92 15.51 -6.97
C CYS A 161 -11.07 15.99 -8.42
N PRO A 162 -11.07 15.10 -9.40
CA PRO A 162 -11.20 15.49 -10.80
C PRO A 162 -12.59 16.00 -11.20
N GLU A 163 -13.59 15.81 -10.34
CA GLU A 163 -14.98 16.21 -10.58
C GLU A 163 -15.30 17.52 -9.86
N HIS A 164 -14.93 17.60 -8.58
CA HIS A 164 -15.27 18.74 -7.73
C HIS A 164 -14.15 19.76 -7.56
N HIS A 165 -12.96 19.50 -8.09
CA HIS A 165 -11.80 20.39 -7.99
C HIS A 165 -11.40 20.75 -6.55
N VAL A 166 -11.73 19.88 -5.58
CA VAL A 166 -11.36 20.05 -4.16
C VAL A 166 -10.24 19.08 -3.77
N PRO A 167 -9.38 19.42 -2.78
CA PRO A 167 -8.38 18.50 -2.28
C PRO A 167 -8.98 17.21 -1.71
N LEU A 168 -8.41 16.05 -2.05
CA LEU A 168 -8.81 14.78 -1.44
C LEU A 168 -8.41 14.74 0.04
N SER A 169 -9.34 14.25 0.86
CA SER A 169 -9.17 14.06 2.29
C SER A 169 -8.51 12.70 2.58
N THR A 170 -7.60 12.66 3.56
CA THR A 170 -6.98 11.42 4.07
C THR A 170 -7.13 11.26 5.59
N ILE A 171 -7.72 12.27 6.23
CA ILE A 171 -7.94 12.36 7.67
C ILE A 171 -9.45 12.34 7.90
N CYS A 172 -9.90 11.47 8.81
CA CYS A 172 -11.31 11.37 9.15
C CYS A 172 -11.81 12.66 9.83
N PRO A 173 -12.95 13.26 9.39
CA PRO A 173 -13.47 14.48 10.01
C PRO A 173 -13.89 14.27 11.47
N SER A 174 -14.40 13.09 11.82
CA SER A 174 -14.94 12.81 13.17
C SER A 174 -13.86 12.47 14.20
N CYS A 175 -12.93 11.56 13.87
CA CYS A 175 -11.90 11.11 14.83
C CYS A 175 -10.52 11.74 14.60
N LYS A 176 -10.37 12.59 13.58
CA LYS A 176 -9.13 13.30 13.20
C LYS A 176 -7.91 12.39 12.97
N ALA A 177 -8.13 11.08 12.83
CA ALA A 177 -7.08 10.11 12.56
C ALA A 177 -6.86 9.91 11.05
N PRO A 178 -5.62 9.67 10.61
CA PRO A 178 -5.35 9.24 9.25
C PRO A 178 -5.96 7.85 8.99
N ASN A 179 -6.60 7.69 7.83
CA ASN A 179 -7.20 6.42 7.43
C ASN A 179 -6.20 5.62 6.58
N THR A 180 -5.37 4.80 7.23
CA THR A 180 -4.17 4.19 6.59
C THR A 180 -4.43 2.86 5.90
N ALA A 181 -5.61 2.25 6.05
CA ALA A 181 -5.88 0.92 5.50
C ALA A 181 -6.66 1.03 4.18
N ALA A 182 -6.01 0.67 3.07
CA ALA A 182 -6.67 0.54 1.76
C ALA A 182 -7.65 -0.66 1.74
N LEU A 183 -7.38 -1.68 2.55
CA LEU A 183 -8.30 -2.78 2.86
C LEU A 183 -8.00 -3.30 4.27
N SER A 184 -9.03 -3.67 5.03
CA SER A 184 -8.91 -4.23 6.38
C SER A 184 -10.18 -4.97 6.79
N GLN A 185 -10.16 -5.66 7.93
CA GLN A 185 -11.34 -6.31 8.51
C GLN A 185 -12.52 -5.35 8.75
N ARG A 186 -12.24 -4.08 9.09
CA ARG A 186 -13.26 -3.04 9.36
C ARG A 186 -13.45 -2.11 8.16
N TYR A 187 -13.04 -2.55 6.98
CA TYR A 187 -13.17 -1.73 5.78
C TYR A 187 -14.62 -1.73 5.32
N THR A 188 -15.20 -0.53 5.28
CA THR A 188 -16.56 -0.27 4.80
C THR A 188 -16.50 0.94 3.86
N LEU A 189 -17.20 0.84 2.74
CA LEU A 189 -17.24 1.87 1.71
C LEU A 189 -17.77 3.18 2.30
N GLY A 190 -17.10 4.29 2.00
CA GLY A 190 -17.42 5.62 2.54
C GLY A 190 -17.29 5.80 4.06
N HIS A 191 -16.80 4.81 4.84
CA HIS A 191 -16.70 4.91 6.30
C HIS A 191 -15.27 4.78 6.84
N CYS A 192 -15.01 5.42 7.98
CA CYS A 192 -13.71 5.38 8.65
C CYS A 192 -13.41 3.98 9.23
N THR A 193 -12.25 3.41 8.90
CA THR A 193 -11.83 2.08 9.41
C THR A 193 -11.53 2.06 10.91
N ARG A 194 -11.37 3.23 11.53
CA ARG A 194 -11.07 3.38 12.97
C ARG A 194 -12.34 3.60 13.80
N CYS A 195 -13.10 4.64 13.49
CA CYS A 195 -14.26 5.08 14.29
C CYS A 195 -15.61 4.70 13.67
N GLY A 196 -15.65 4.25 12.42
CA GLY A 196 -16.89 3.87 11.74
C GLY A 196 -17.72 5.04 11.19
N SER A 197 -17.35 6.30 11.43
CA SER A 197 -18.11 7.46 10.93
C SER A 197 -18.05 7.59 9.40
N TRP A 198 -19.14 8.12 8.83
CA TRP A 198 -19.25 8.48 7.41
C TRP A 198 -18.18 9.52 7.02
N LEU A 199 -17.56 9.33 5.85
CA LEU A 199 -16.46 10.13 5.34
C LEU A 199 -16.91 11.22 4.35
N GLY A 200 -18.16 11.20 3.90
CA GLY A 200 -18.73 12.24 3.04
C GLY A 200 -19.03 13.56 3.75
N ILE A 201 -18.81 13.64 5.06
CA ILE A 201 -18.95 14.91 5.79
C ILE A 201 -17.80 15.85 5.37
N SER A 202 -18.13 17.10 5.04
CA SER A 202 -17.12 18.11 4.70
C SER A 202 -16.11 18.24 5.84
N ASN A 203 -14.84 18.23 5.47
CA ASN A 203 -13.75 18.52 6.38
C ASN A 203 -13.21 19.90 5.98
N ALA A 204 -13.83 20.96 6.51
CA ALA A 204 -13.48 22.35 6.21
C ALA A 204 -12.07 22.77 6.69
N GLU A 205 -11.29 21.84 7.26
CA GLU A 205 -9.97 22.13 7.82
C GLU A 205 -8.84 21.74 6.86
N GLY A 206 -8.16 22.76 6.32
CA GLY A 206 -6.69 22.76 6.34
C GLY A 206 -5.93 22.45 5.05
N LYS A 207 -6.56 22.47 3.87
CA LYS A 207 -5.81 22.51 2.60
C LYS A 207 -6.24 23.73 1.80
N GLY A 208 -5.28 24.56 1.40
CA GLY A 208 -5.52 25.66 0.45
C GLY A 208 -6.05 25.13 -0.89
N PRO A 209 -6.47 26.02 -1.79
CA PRO A 209 -6.91 25.62 -3.12
C PRO A 209 -5.81 24.81 -3.82
N PRO A 210 -6.17 23.78 -4.62
CA PRO A 210 -5.21 23.05 -5.41
C PRO A 210 -4.36 23.98 -6.28
N THR A 211 -3.09 23.65 -6.42
CA THR A 211 -2.22 24.34 -7.39
C THR A 211 -2.58 23.90 -8.82
N GLN A 212 -2.29 24.74 -9.81
CA GLN A 212 -2.48 24.40 -11.23
C GLN A 212 -1.76 23.10 -11.62
N TRP A 213 -0.59 22.83 -11.03
CA TRP A 213 0.15 21.59 -11.23
C TRP A 213 -0.60 20.35 -10.70
N GLU A 214 -1.21 20.47 -9.52
CA GLU A 214 -1.98 19.37 -8.92
C GLU A 214 -3.25 19.08 -9.74
N GLU A 215 -3.90 20.11 -10.28
CA GLU A 215 -5.02 19.94 -11.20
C GLU A 215 -4.57 19.28 -12.51
N TRP A 216 -3.50 19.78 -13.13
CA TRP A 216 -2.99 19.24 -14.38
C TRP A 216 -2.56 17.78 -14.26
N THR A 217 -1.79 17.44 -13.22
CA THR A 217 -1.41 16.02 -12.98
C THR A 217 -2.63 15.15 -12.73
N THR A 218 -3.66 15.67 -12.07
CA THR A 218 -4.94 14.97 -11.89
C THR A 218 -5.59 14.66 -13.24
N LEU A 219 -5.60 15.59 -14.20
CA LEU A 219 -6.09 15.35 -15.56
C LEU A 219 -5.29 14.25 -16.28
N GLN A 220 -3.96 14.28 -16.20
CA GLN A 220 -3.12 13.22 -16.79
C GLN A 220 -3.42 11.83 -16.21
N MET A 221 -3.71 11.77 -14.90
CA MET A 221 -4.14 10.51 -14.27
C MET A 221 -5.56 10.11 -14.65
N LYS A 222 -6.50 11.06 -14.83
CA LYS A 222 -7.85 10.76 -15.36
C LYS A 222 -7.72 10.01 -16.68
N SER A 223 -6.93 10.54 -17.61
CA SER A 223 -6.69 9.93 -18.92
C SER A 223 -6.08 8.53 -18.78
N LEU A 224 -5.00 8.40 -17.99
CA LEU A 224 -4.35 7.11 -17.75
C LEU A 224 -5.33 6.06 -17.22
N ILE A 225 -6.15 6.38 -16.22
CA ILE A 225 -7.14 5.46 -15.64
C ILE A 225 -8.20 5.06 -16.67
N SER A 226 -8.70 6.01 -17.47
CA SER A 226 -9.67 5.73 -18.54
C SER A 226 -9.11 4.77 -19.60
N VAL A 227 -7.84 4.96 -20.00
CA VAL A 227 -7.17 4.11 -21.01
C VAL A 227 -6.95 2.70 -20.49
N ILE A 228 -6.37 2.53 -19.29
CA ILE A 228 -6.06 1.19 -18.77
C ILE A 228 -7.32 0.39 -18.41
N SER A 229 -8.41 1.07 -18.06
CA SER A 229 -9.66 0.42 -17.67
C SER A 229 -10.55 0.07 -18.86
N SER A 230 -10.40 0.75 -20.01
CA SER A 230 -11.08 0.40 -21.26
C SER A 230 -10.28 -0.56 -22.15
N SER A 231 -8.94 -0.48 -22.17
CA SER A 231 -8.09 -1.22 -23.11
C SER A 231 -8.31 -2.73 -23.07
N GLU A 232 -8.57 -3.36 -24.22
CA GLU A 232 -8.70 -4.82 -24.35
C GLU A 232 -7.36 -5.53 -24.12
N ASN A 233 -6.28 -4.93 -24.61
CA ASN A 233 -4.94 -5.48 -24.54
C ASN A 233 -4.14 -4.84 -23.39
N ALA A 234 -3.30 -5.64 -22.74
CA ALA A 234 -2.33 -5.11 -21.80
C ALA A 234 -1.31 -4.23 -22.54
N PRO A 235 -0.93 -3.08 -21.98
CA PRO A 235 0.07 -2.21 -22.59
C PRO A 235 1.42 -2.93 -22.66
N SER A 236 2.15 -2.73 -23.75
CA SER A 236 3.48 -3.30 -23.92
C SER A 236 4.55 -2.34 -23.42
N ILE A 237 5.50 -2.86 -22.64
CA ILE A 237 6.70 -2.13 -22.24
C ILE A 237 7.55 -1.71 -23.45
N SER A 238 7.53 -2.47 -24.55
CA SER A 238 8.27 -2.09 -25.77
C SER A 238 7.74 -0.78 -26.32
N VAL A 239 6.42 -0.65 -26.46
CA VAL A 239 5.75 0.58 -26.94
C VAL A 239 6.12 1.78 -26.07
N ALA A 240 6.12 1.61 -24.75
CA ALA A 240 6.50 2.69 -23.83
C ALA A 240 7.98 3.12 -24.00
N TYR A 241 8.90 2.18 -24.27
CA TYR A 241 10.29 2.51 -24.58
C TYR A 241 10.47 3.14 -25.95
N ASP A 242 9.76 2.66 -26.97
CA ASP A 242 9.81 3.20 -28.34
C ASP A 242 9.30 4.65 -28.34
N ASN A 243 8.21 4.91 -27.61
CA ASN A 243 7.71 6.27 -27.38
C ASN A 243 8.77 7.15 -26.68
N LEU A 244 9.45 6.63 -25.65
CA LEU A 244 10.50 7.37 -24.95
C LEU A 244 11.67 7.72 -25.88
N GLU A 245 12.06 6.80 -26.75
CA GLU A 245 13.11 7.02 -27.75
C GLU A 245 12.71 8.09 -28.77
N ILE A 246 11.49 8.02 -29.29
CA ILE A 246 10.91 9.04 -30.18
C ILE A 246 10.93 10.42 -29.50
N LEU A 247 10.53 10.50 -28.23
CA LEU A 247 10.52 11.75 -27.48
C LEU A 247 11.92 12.30 -27.21
N ILE A 248 12.92 11.44 -26.97
CA ILE A 248 14.31 11.87 -26.82
C ILE A 248 14.86 12.44 -28.13
N LEU A 249 14.54 11.80 -29.26
CA LEU A 249 14.98 12.26 -30.58
C LEU A 249 14.33 13.59 -30.97
N THR A 250 13.04 13.75 -30.71
CA THR A 250 12.25 14.92 -31.12
C THR A 250 12.39 16.09 -30.15
N VAL A 251 12.15 15.90 -28.85
CA VAL A 251 12.23 16.96 -27.83
C VAL A 251 13.69 17.35 -27.57
N GLY A 252 14.59 16.38 -27.58
CA GLY A 252 16.03 16.59 -27.39
C GLY A 252 16.79 17.01 -28.65
N ASN A 253 16.14 17.11 -29.81
CA ASN A 253 16.79 17.27 -31.12
C ASN A 253 17.98 16.30 -31.31
N GLY A 254 17.75 15.02 -31.03
CA GLY A 254 18.75 13.94 -31.08
C GLY A 254 19.77 13.93 -29.94
N ARG A 255 19.73 14.91 -29.02
CA ARG A 255 20.68 15.03 -27.92
C ARG A 255 20.03 14.68 -26.58
N MET A 256 20.42 13.54 -26.01
CA MET A 256 19.93 13.09 -24.70
C MET A 256 20.20 14.09 -23.56
N THR A 257 21.30 14.85 -23.61
CA THR A 257 21.59 15.90 -22.62
C THR A 257 20.56 17.02 -22.65
N ARG A 258 20.11 17.42 -23.85
CA ARG A 258 19.08 18.43 -24.01
C ARG A 258 17.74 17.93 -23.52
N PHE A 259 17.35 16.72 -23.90
CA PHE A 259 16.13 16.10 -23.36
C PHE A 259 16.14 16.06 -21.82
N ALA A 260 17.27 15.64 -21.23
CA ALA A 260 17.41 15.58 -19.78
C ALA A 260 17.23 16.97 -19.11
N GLN A 261 17.73 18.04 -19.74
CA GLN A 261 17.54 19.42 -19.25
C GLN A 261 16.08 19.86 -19.31
N GLU A 262 15.35 19.53 -20.39
CA GLU A 262 13.93 19.92 -20.56
C GLU A 262 13.04 19.32 -19.47
N ILE A 263 13.33 18.10 -18.99
CA ILE A 263 12.57 17.43 -17.91
C ILE A 263 13.23 17.53 -16.52
N ASP A 264 14.23 18.40 -16.38
CA ASP A 264 15.02 18.59 -15.15
C ASP A 264 15.53 17.27 -14.54
N THR A 265 16.36 16.55 -15.30
CA THR A 265 17.04 15.33 -14.85
C THR A 265 18.47 15.27 -15.37
N ASP A 266 19.22 14.23 -14.98
CA ASP A 266 20.59 14.01 -15.44
C ASP A 266 20.66 13.06 -16.65
N LYS A 267 21.64 13.29 -17.53
CA LYS A 267 21.92 12.43 -18.71
C LYS A 267 22.04 10.95 -18.32
N SER A 268 22.68 10.64 -17.19
CA SER A 268 22.85 9.26 -16.74
C SER A 268 21.52 8.56 -16.45
N THR A 269 20.53 9.29 -15.93
CA THR A 269 19.19 8.78 -15.65
C THR A 269 18.46 8.46 -16.97
N CYS A 270 18.48 9.37 -17.95
CA CYS A 270 17.94 9.08 -19.28
C CYS A 270 18.66 7.89 -19.96
N SER A 271 19.98 7.80 -19.80
CA SER A 271 20.77 6.68 -20.32
C SER A 271 20.38 5.36 -19.65
N MET A 272 20.09 5.34 -18.34
CA MET A 272 19.58 4.14 -17.67
C MET A 272 18.22 3.70 -18.23
N TRP A 273 17.36 4.66 -18.59
CA TRP A 273 16.06 4.38 -19.20
C TRP A 273 16.21 3.75 -20.59
N LEU A 274 17.01 4.35 -21.48
CA LEU A 274 17.25 3.80 -22.82
C LEU A 274 17.94 2.42 -22.78
N ASN A 275 18.82 2.20 -21.81
CA ASN A 275 19.43 0.89 -21.57
C ASN A 275 18.49 -0.12 -20.87
N ARG A 276 17.19 0.21 -20.74
CA ARG A 276 16.14 -0.64 -20.16
C ARG A 276 16.46 -1.13 -18.74
N LYS A 277 17.31 -0.42 -18.00
CA LYS A 277 17.68 -0.77 -16.62
C LYS A 277 16.56 -0.47 -15.63
N ASN A 278 15.78 0.59 -15.90
CA ASN A 278 14.57 1.02 -15.20
C ASN A 278 13.76 1.90 -16.16
N PHE A 279 12.48 2.09 -15.89
CA PHE A 279 11.64 3.06 -16.59
C PHE A 279 11.45 4.36 -15.77
N PRO A 280 11.13 5.52 -16.39
CA PRO A 280 10.70 6.71 -15.67
C PRO A 280 9.63 6.45 -14.59
N THR A 281 9.73 7.13 -13.44
CA THR A 281 8.63 7.15 -12.45
C THR A 281 7.46 7.97 -12.98
N LEU A 282 6.28 7.84 -12.37
CA LEU A 282 5.12 8.63 -12.79
C LEU A 282 5.38 10.15 -12.72
N ASP A 283 6.12 10.65 -11.73
CA ASP A 283 6.62 12.04 -11.72
C ASP A 283 7.34 12.43 -13.02
N TYR A 284 8.25 11.57 -13.51
CA TYR A 284 8.97 11.85 -14.74
C TYR A 284 8.08 11.68 -15.97
N CYS A 285 7.12 10.75 -15.97
CA CYS A 285 6.13 10.66 -17.03
C CYS A 285 5.30 11.95 -17.13
N PHE A 286 4.94 12.58 -16.01
CA PHE A 286 4.30 13.90 -16.01
C PHE A 286 5.20 14.97 -16.64
N ARG A 287 6.49 15.00 -16.31
CA ARG A 287 7.43 15.96 -16.93
C ARG A 287 7.59 15.74 -18.42
N ILE A 288 7.73 14.48 -18.83
CA ILE A 288 7.86 14.08 -20.23
C ILE A 288 6.60 14.49 -20.99
N SER A 289 5.42 14.18 -20.44
CA SER A 289 4.12 14.56 -20.96
C SER A 289 3.97 16.07 -21.11
N LEU A 290 4.42 16.82 -20.10
CA LEU A 290 4.38 18.28 -20.10
C LEU A 290 5.24 18.90 -21.21
N VAL A 291 6.46 18.40 -21.44
CA VAL A 291 7.36 18.97 -22.46
C VAL A 291 7.04 18.50 -23.88
N SER A 292 6.36 17.36 -24.02
CA SER A 292 6.02 16.78 -25.32
C SER A 292 4.61 17.11 -25.80
N GLY A 293 3.71 17.53 -24.92
CA GLY A 293 2.29 17.68 -25.20
C GLY A 293 1.54 16.33 -25.30
N ILE A 294 2.21 15.20 -25.04
CA ILE A 294 1.61 13.87 -25.14
C ILE A 294 1.02 13.46 -23.80
N ASP A 295 -0.25 13.05 -23.78
CA ASP A 295 -0.91 12.53 -22.57
C ASP A 295 -0.19 11.31 -21.96
N VAL A 296 -0.20 11.17 -20.63
CA VAL A 296 0.47 10.05 -19.93
C VAL A 296 -0.13 8.69 -20.27
N GLY A 297 -1.45 8.60 -20.45
CA GLY A 297 -2.11 7.37 -20.91
C GLY A 297 -1.58 6.96 -22.27
N LYS A 298 -1.54 7.90 -23.22
CA LYS A 298 -1.00 7.66 -24.57
C LYS A 298 0.49 7.28 -24.53
N LEU A 299 1.30 8.04 -23.79
CA LEU A 299 2.75 7.80 -23.60
C LEU A 299 3.05 6.36 -23.17
N LEU A 300 2.23 5.80 -22.28
CA LEU A 300 2.47 4.49 -21.67
C LEU A 300 1.76 3.34 -22.38
N CYS A 301 0.65 3.61 -23.08
CA CYS A 301 -0.26 2.56 -23.54
C CYS A 301 -0.53 2.55 -25.05
N SER A 302 -0.08 3.54 -25.81
CA SER A 302 -0.37 3.66 -27.24
C SER A 302 0.85 4.13 -28.02
N VAL A 303 0.93 3.81 -29.31
CA VAL A 303 2.03 4.28 -30.16
C VAL A 303 1.92 5.79 -30.34
N VAL A 304 3.04 6.50 -30.15
CA VAL A 304 3.16 7.94 -30.37
C VAL A 304 3.89 8.18 -31.69
N SER A 305 3.36 9.08 -32.51
CA SER A 305 4.03 9.54 -33.72
C SER A 305 4.73 10.89 -33.50
N PRO A 306 5.83 11.19 -34.22
CA PRO A 306 6.53 12.47 -34.11
C PRO A 306 5.65 13.70 -34.40
N SER A 307 4.65 13.57 -35.27
CA SER A 307 3.73 14.66 -35.64
C SER A 307 2.74 15.05 -34.55
N GLU A 308 2.53 14.19 -33.55
CA GLU A 308 1.62 14.46 -32.43
C GLU A 308 2.29 15.27 -31.32
N ILE A 309 3.61 15.45 -31.40
CA ILE A 309 4.40 16.14 -30.40
C ILE A 309 4.24 17.64 -30.61
N ASP A 310 3.45 18.26 -29.74
CA ASP A 310 3.19 19.69 -29.78
C ASP A 310 3.79 20.39 -28.56
N ARG A 311 4.91 21.07 -28.80
CA ARG A 311 5.64 21.85 -27.80
C ARG A 311 5.04 23.25 -27.57
N SER A 312 4.06 23.67 -28.37
CA SER A 312 3.45 25.00 -28.31
C SER A 312 2.33 25.09 -27.27
N THR A 313 1.76 23.95 -26.87
CA THR A 313 0.54 23.87 -26.07
C THR A 313 0.66 24.36 -24.63
N TRP A 314 1.87 24.50 -24.06
CA TRP A 314 1.99 24.94 -22.66
C TRP A 314 3.18 25.86 -22.39
N GLY A 315 2.89 27.04 -21.84
CA GLY A 315 3.89 27.96 -21.32
C GLY A 315 4.58 27.40 -20.08
N ARG A 316 5.86 27.72 -19.88
CA ARG A 316 6.63 27.35 -18.66
C ARG A 316 6.12 28.02 -17.38
N ASP A 317 5.14 28.91 -17.49
CA ASP A 317 4.55 29.62 -16.36
C ASP A 317 3.70 28.67 -15.51
N GLY A 318 3.96 28.67 -14.19
CA GLY A 318 3.27 27.79 -13.23
C GLY A 318 3.86 26.39 -13.06
N GLN A 319 4.96 26.04 -13.74
CA GLN A 319 5.68 24.80 -13.43
C GLN A 319 6.24 24.85 -12.01
N PRO A 320 6.09 23.78 -11.20
CA PRO A 320 6.81 23.72 -9.95
C PRO A 320 8.31 23.80 -10.26
N GLN A 321 9.05 24.65 -9.55
CA GLN A 321 10.51 24.53 -9.53
C GLN A 321 10.82 23.13 -9.03
N TRP A 322 11.21 22.27 -9.97
CA TRP A 322 11.62 20.91 -9.67
C TRP A 322 12.72 21.00 -8.62
N VAL A 323 12.49 20.39 -7.46
CA VAL A 323 13.50 20.40 -6.40
C VAL A 323 14.73 19.74 -6.99
N LYS A 324 15.75 20.56 -7.30
CA LYS A 324 17.03 20.08 -7.81
C LYS A 324 17.49 18.99 -6.86
N ARG A 325 17.83 17.81 -7.40
CA ARG A 325 18.41 16.74 -6.58
C ARG A 325 19.55 17.36 -5.77
N PRO A 326 19.61 17.15 -4.44
CA PRO A 326 20.72 17.66 -3.66
C PRO A 326 22.00 17.18 -4.31
N VAL A 327 22.89 18.11 -4.61
CA VAL A 327 24.19 17.82 -5.23
C VAL A 327 24.83 16.70 -4.41
N ARG A 328 25.29 15.63 -5.08
CA ARG A 328 25.95 14.51 -4.41
C ARG A 328 27.11 15.08 -3.60
N ARG A 329 26.95 15.14 -2.26
CA ARG A 329 27.99 15.60 -1.36
C ARG A 329 29.21 14.71 -1.55
N LYS A 330 30.39 15.31 -1.74
CA LYS A 330 31.65 14.57 -1.68
C LYS A 330 31.81 14.09 -0.23
N ILE A 331 31.68 12.79 -0.01
CA ILE A 331 31.79 12.18 1.32
C ILE A 331 33.28 12.04 1.64
N ASP A 332 33.71 12.66 2.74
CA ASP A 332 35.02 12.41 3.32
C ASP A 332 34.99 11.07 4.07
N TRP A 333 35.46 10.02 3.41
CA TRP A 333 35.45 8.66 3.97
C TRP A 333 36.40 8.48 5.14
N GLU A 334 37.42 9.32 5.27
CA GLU A 334 38.40 9.22 6.36
C GLU A 334 37.80 9.74 7.66
N SER A 335 37.14 10.91 7.61
CA SER A 335 36.36 11.44 8.73
C SER A 335 35.21 10.50 9.12
N VAL A 336 34.49 9.93 8.14
CA VAL A 336 33.42 8.95 8.40
C VAL A 336 33.96 7.70 9.09
N LYS A 337 35.12 7.18 8.67
CA LYS A 337 35.75 6.01 9.31
C LYS A 337 36.10 6.30 10.77
N LYS A 338 36.77 7.42 11.03
CA LYS A 338 37.17 7.84 12.38
C LYS A 338 35.96 7.96 13.31
N ASN A 339 34.93 8.69 12.87
CA ASN A 339 33.69 8.87 13.65
C ASN A 339 32.95 7.53 13.86
N PHE A 340 32.97 6.63 12.88
CA PHE A 340 32.35 5.31 13.02
C PHE A 340 33.11 4.42 14.02
N GLU A 341 34.44 4.46 14.01
CA GLU A 341 35.28 3.78 14.99
C GLU A 341 35.01 4.29 16.41
N GLU A 342 34.95 5.61 16.61
CA GLU A 342 34.60 6.23 17.89
C GLU A 342 33.22 5.77 18.39
N ILE A 343 32.21 5.72 17.52
CA ILE A 343 30.88 5.21 17.88
C ILE A 343 30.94 3.73 18.28
N CYS A 344 31.78 2.93 17.63
CA CYS A 344 31.94 1.51 17.96
C CYS A 344 32.67 1.31 19.30
N GLN A 345 33.57 2.22 19.65
CA GLN A 345 34.33 2.21 20.91
C GLN A 345 33.52 2.79 22.09
N ASN A 346 32.62 3.74 21.83
CA ASN A 346 31.78 4.33 22.87
C ASN A 346 30.91 3.28 23.58
N ASN A 347 30.98 3.22 24.90
CA ASN A 347 30.22 2.30 25.75
C ASN A 347 28.72 2.67 25.91
N GLU A 348 28.10 3.30 24.89
CA GLU A 348 26.66 3.61 24.87
C GLU A 348 25.83 2.32 25.04
N THR A 349 24.87 2.34 25.97
CA THR A 349 23.97 1.20 26.24
C THR A 349 22.50 1.65 26.19
N PRO A 350 21.67 1.07 25.30
CA PRO A 350 22.02 0.10 24.26
C PRO A 350 22.88 0.73 23.15
N SER A 351 23.75 -0.08 22.55
CA SER A 351 24.52 0.33 21.37
C SER A 351 23.59 0.79 20.25
N PRO A 352 23.91 1.87 19.50
CA PRO A 352 23.09 2.29 18.39
C PRO A 352 23.04 1.21 17.31
N GLY A 353 21.89 1.05 16.65
CA GLY A 353 21.78 0.21 15.45
C GLY A 353 22.38 0.91 14.23
N LEU A 354 22.76 0.15 13.20
CA LEU A 354 23.39 0.68 11.98
C LEU A 354 22.61 1.85 11.36
N ARG A 355 21.27 1.81 11.36
CA ARG A 355 20.43 2.91 10.84
C ARG A 355 20.62 4.21 11.62
N ARG A 356 20.81 4.14 12.94
CA ARG A 356 21.05 5.30 13.80
C ARG A 356 22.47 5.82 13.61
N VAL A 357 23.44 4.93 13.45
CA VAL A 357 24.83 5.31 13.14
C VAL A 357 24.93 5.99 11.77
N ALA A 358 24.30 5.42 10.74
CA ALA A 358 24.17 6.01 9.41
C ALA A 358 23.61 7.43 9.47
N LYS A 359 22.56 7.65 10.29
CA LYS A 359 21.98 8.99 10.50
C LYS A 359 22.95 9.95 11.20
N ARG A 360 23.70 9.49 12.22
CA ARG A 360 24.71 10.32 12.92
C ARG A 360 25.87 10.72 12.01
N LEU A 361 26.26 9.84 11.11
CA LEU A 361 27.35 10.06 10.15
C LEU A 361 26.88 10.78 8.88
N GLU A 362 25.58 11.04 8.73
CA GLU A 362 24.97 11.62 7.52
C GLU A 362 25.28 10.84 6.23
N VAL A 363 25.45 9.52 6.32
CA VAL A 363 25.79 8.64 5.20
C VAL A 363 24.77 7.50 5.09
N ASP A 364 24.48 7.06 3.87
CA ASP A 364 23.59 5.92 3.63
C ASP A 364 24.16 4.62 4.23
N GLY A 365 23.31 3.88 4.95
CA GLY A 365 23.72 2.64 5.62
C GLY A 365 24.19 1.54 4.67
N ARG A 366 23.76 1.55 3.41
CA ARG A 366 24.28 0.65 2.36
C ARG A 366 25.73 0.97 2.05
N LEU A 367 26.07 2.25 1.89
CA LEU A 367 27.45 2.66 1.60
C LEU A 367 28.38 2.32 2.77
N LEU A 368 27.92 2.46 4.02
CA LEU A 368 28.68 2.03 5.20
C LEU A 368 28.93 0.51 5.21
N LYS A 369 27.96 -0.30 4.76
CA LYS A 369 28.16 -1.76 4.63
C LYS A 369 29.14 -2.13 3.53
N GLU A 370 29.07 -1.45 2.39
CA GLU A 370 29.96 -1.68 1.25
C GLU A 370 31.40 -1.25 1.56
N ARG A 371 31.59 -0.12 2.26
CA ARG A 371 32.91 0.44 2.55
C ARG A 371 33.54 -0.05 3.86
N PHE A 372 32.76 -0.28 4.90
CA PHE A 372 33.23 -0.66 6.25
C PHE A 372 32.50 -1.89 6.79
N PRO A 373 32.60 -3.06 6.13
CA PRO A 373 31.90 -4.27 6.54
C PRO A 373 32.29 -4.72 7.96
N ASP A 374 33.56 -4.57 8.33
CA ASP A 374 34.08 -4.99 9.64
C ASP A 374 33.48 -4.18 10.80
N LEU A 375 33.40 -2.85 10.66
CA LEU A 375 32.80 -1.97 11.65
C LEU A 375 31.30 -2.25 11.80
N CYS A 376 30.60 -2.48 10.69
CA CYS A 376 29.21 -2.91 10.69
C CYS A 376 29.03 -4.24 11.43
N GLY A 377 29.93 -5.20 11.19
CA GLY A 377 29.94 -6.51 11.87
C GLY A 377 30.21 -6.42 13.37
N ARG A 378 31.12 -5.54 13.81
CA ARG A 378 31.39 -5.27 15.23
C ARG A 378 30.16 -4.68 15.92
N LEU A 379 29.54 -3.68 15.32
CA LEU A 379 28.31 -3.05 15.84
C LEU A 379 27.15 -4.05 15.93
N ALA A 380 26.99 -4.90 14.92
CA ALA A 380 25.98 -5.94 14.90
C ALA A 380 26.19 -6.96 16.02
N ARG A 381 27.42 -7.50 16.17
CA ARG A 381 27.77 -8.46 17.24
C ARG A 381 27.47 -7.92 18.64
N ARG A 382 27.87 -6.66 18.91
CA ARG A 382 27.60 -6.01 20.20
C ARG A 382 26.10 -5.87 20.48
N ASN A 383 25.32 -5.48 19.48
CA ASN A 383 23.87 -5.43 19.60
C ASN A 383 23.29 -6.82 19.87
N THR A 384 23.72 -7.86 19.14
CA THR A 384 23.29 -9.24 19.36
C THR A 384 23.50 -9.67 20.81
N ILE A 385 24.71 -9.49 21.36
CA ILE A 385 25.03 -9.83 22.75
C ILE A 385 24.12 -9.09 23.76
N PHE A 386 23.84 -7.81 23.52
CA PHE A 386 22.93 -7.04 24.39
C PHE A 386 21.49 -7.56 24.31
N TRP A 387 21.00 -7.84 23.10
CA TRP A 387 19.64 -8.32 22.87
C TRP A 387 19.44 -9.78 23.28
N GLU A 388 20.49 -10.61 23.32
CA GLU A 388 20.47 -11.96 23.88
C GLU A 388 20.33 -11.94 25.41
N LYS A 389 21.00 -11.00 26.09
CA LYS A 389 20.93 -10.84 27.56
C LYS A 389 19.63 -10.17 28.05
N ARG A 390 18.96 -9.39 27.19
CA ARG A 390 17.78 -8.58 27.56
C ARG A 390 16.52 -9.40 27.89
N PRO A 391 16.16 -10.50 27.19
CA PRO A 391 15.05 -11.37 27.56
C PRO A 391 15.19 -11.94 28.98
N ALA A 392 16.38 -12.42 29.35
CA ALA A 392 16.65 -12.96 30.67
C ALA A 392 16.50 -11.89 31.76
N GLN A 393 17.04 -10.68 31.53
CA GLN A 393 16.90 -9.56 32.46
C GLN A 393 15.45 -9.06 32.59
N ARG A 394 14.71 -8.95 31.48
CA ARG A 394 13.28 -8.60 31.48
C ARG A 394 12.45 -9.64 32.21
N HIS A 395 12.75 -10.92 31.99
CA HIS A 395 12.07 -12.03 32.65
C HIS A 395 12.28 -12.00 34.17
N GLU A 396 13.51 -11.76 34.64
CA GLU A 396 13.81 -11.65 36.07
C GLU A 396 13.20 -10.39 36.70
N ALA A 397 13.22 -9.24 35.99
CA ALA A 397 12.57 -8.02 36.44
C ALA A 397 11.05 -8.18 36.56
N LEU A 398 10.42 -8.83 35.57
CA LEU A 398 8.98 -9.10 35.58
C LEU A 398 8.60 -10.10 36.67
N LYS A 399 9.43 -11.13 36.91
CA LYS A 399 9.28 -12.07 38.02
C LYS A 399 9.30 -11.38 39.37
N LYS A 400 10.24 -10.45 39.59
CA LYS A 400 10.29 -9.62 40.80
C LYS A 400 9.05 -8.74 40.96
N ARG A 401 8.57 -8.11 39.87
CA ARG A 401 7.34 -7.27 39.88
C ARG A 401 6.10 -8.09 40.24
N ILE A 402 5.93 -9.27 39.63
CA ILE A 402 4.82 -10.18 39.93
C ILE A 402 4.86 -10.60 41.40
N ARG A 403 6.01 -11.07 41.90
CA ARG A 403 6.17 -11.45 43.32
C ARG A 403 5.76 -10.33 44.28
N ARG A 404 6.29 -9.12 44.07
CA ARG A 404 5.94 -7.95 44.89
C ARG A 404 4.45 -7.66 44.85
N MET A 405 3.83 -7.76 43.68
CA MET A 405 2.40 -7.48 43.52
C MET A 405 1.52 -8.55 44.18
N VAL A 406 1.89 -9.83 44.05
CA VAL A 406 1.18 -10.93 44.72
C VAL A 406 1.22 -10.72 46.24
N ILE A 407 2.38 -10.38 46.81
CA ILE A 407 2.52 -10.07 48.25
C ILE A 407 1.68 -8.85 48.64
N LYS A 408 1.73 -7.78 47.85
CA LYS A 408 0.96 -6.55 48.12
C LYS A 408 -0.54 -6.81 48.14
N ILE A 409 -1.06 -7.58 47.18
CA ILE A 409 -2.48 -7.93 47.11
C ILE A 409 -2.89 -8.80 48.30
N ALA A 410 -2.06 -9.79 48.67
CA ALA A 410 -2.31 -10.66 49.82
C ALA A 410 -2.31 -9.90 51.15
N LYS A 411 -1.35 -8.97 51.36
CA LYS A 411 -1.30 -8.10 52.56
C LYS A 411 -2.54 -7.22 52.71
N ASN A 412 -3.16 -6.83 51.60
CA ASN A 412 -4.39 -6.04 51.60
C ASN A 412 -5.66 -6.90 51.79
N GLY A 413 -5.54 -8.15 52.26
CA GLY A 413 -6.68 -9.05 52.54
C GLY A 413 -7.33 -9.67 51.31
N TYR A 414 -6.76 -9.48 50.11
CA TYR A 414 -7.35 -9.97 48.87
C TYR A 414 -6.61 -11.20 48.33
N ARG A 415 -7.37 -12.18 47.81
CA ARG A 415 -6.77 -13.32 47.09
C ARG A 415 -6.03 -12.81 45.83
N PRO A 416 -4.73 -13.10 45.66
CA PRO A 416 -3.93 -12.61 44.53
C PRO A 416 -4.18 -13.45 43.27
N THR A 417 -5.35 -13.30 42.66
CA THR A 417 -5.70 -14.01 41.42
C THR A 417 -4.90 -13.49 40.22
N ARG A 418 -4.68 -14.35 39.22
CA ARG A 418 -3.96 -14.00 37.98
C ARG A 418 -4.48 -12.72 37.33
N ARG A 419 -5.82 -12.57 37.21
CA ARG A 419 -6.46 -11.39 36.62
C ARG A 419 -6.20 -10.11 37.43
N ARG A 420 -6.20 -10.20 38.76
CA ARG A 420 -5.98 -9.05 39.65
C ARG A 420 -4.53 -8.58 39.62
N VAL A 421 -3.58 -9.51 39.61
CA VAL A 421 -2.14 -9.21 39.47
C VAL A 421 -1.84 -8.58 38.11
N ALA A 422 -2.44 -9.11 37.04
CA ALA A 422 -2.27 -8.57 35.70
C ALA A 422 -2.82 -7.14 35.55
N ARG A 423 -4.03 -6.90 36.09
CA ARG A 423 -4.64 -5.57 36.12
C ARG A 423 -3.80 -4.57 36.92
N ALA A 424 -3.24 -4.97 38.05
CA ALA A 424 -2.40 -4.11 38.87
C ALA A 424 -1.00 -3.82 38.27
N LEU A 425 -0.62 -4.54 37.21
CA LEU A 425 0.65 -4.37 36.50
C LEU A 425 0.47 -3.81 35.08
N ASP A 426 -0.75 -3.43 34.70
CA ASP A 426 -1.15 -2.99 33.35
C ASP A 426 -0.71 -3.97 32.24
N LEU A 427 -0.78 -5.27 32.53
CA LEU A 427 -0.44 -6.32 31.56
C LEU A 427 -1.61 -6.57 30.61
N THR A 428 -1.31 -6.71 29.32
CA THR A 428 -2.33 -6.94 28.29
C THR A 428 -2.86 -8.38 28.35
N SER A 429 -4.01 -8.63 27.71
CA SER A 429 -4.63 -9.96 27.63
C SER A 429 -3.68 -11.05 27.08
N GLY A 430 -2.76 -10.68 26.17
CA GLY A 430 -1.74 -11.58 25.62
C GLY A 430 -0.66 -11.98 26.63
N ASP A 431 -0.20 -11.04 27.46
CA ASP A 431 0.79 -11.31 28.51
C ASP A 431 0.23 -12.27 29.58
N ILE A 432 -1.09 -12.21 29.83
CA ILE A 432 -1.80 -13.09 30.78
C ILE A 432 -1.82 -14.56 30.31
N THR A 433 -1.75 -14.79 29.00
CA THR A 433 -1.77 -16.12 28.39
C THR A 433 -0.39 -16.77 28.27
N ASP A 434 0.70 -16.04 28.53
CA ASP A 434 2.06 -16.60 28.52
C ASP A 434 2.23 -17.66 29.62
N LYS A 435 2.52 -18.90 29.20
CA LYS A 435 2.73 -20.06 30.09
C LYS A 435 3.86 -19.82 31.12
N ARG A 436 4.88 -19.02 30.78
CA ARG A 436 6.00 -18.69 31.68
C ARG A 436 5.56 -17.76 32.81
N LEU A 437 4.77 -16.74 32.49
CA LEU A 437 4.22 -15.80 33.48
C LEU A 437 3.21 -16.47 34.41
N GLN A 438 2.42 -17.40 33.87
CA GLN A 438 1.50 -18.22 34.67
C GLN A 438 2.22 -19.12 35.67
N LYS A 439 3.38 -19.67 35.29
CA LYS A 439 4.21 -20.46 36.21
C LYS A 439 4.77 -19.58 37.34
N ILE A 440 5.32 -18.42 37.01
CA ILE A 440 5.84 -17.47 38.02
C ILE A 440 4.76 -17.05 39.03
N TRP A 441 3.56 -16.72 38.55
CA TRP A 441 2.44 -16.37 39.42
C TRP A 441 2.05 -17.54 40.34
N ARG A 442 1.88 -18.75 39.80
CA ARG A 442 1.56 -19.96 40.58
C ARG A 442 2.60 -20.22 41.66
N ASP A 443 3.88 -20.21 41.30
CA ASP A 443 4.98 -20.44 42.25
C ASP A 443 4.99 -19.37 43.36
N SER A 444 4.64 -18.12 43.03
CA SER A 444 4.59 -17.02 44.00
C SER A 444 3.41 -17.13 44.96
N VAL A 445 2.25 -17.58 44.47
CA VAL A 445 1.06 -17.83 45.29
C VAL A 445 1.27 -19.06 46.19
N ALA A 446 1.83 -20.14 45.66
CA ALA A 446 2.13 -21.36 46.41
C ALA A 446 3.12 -21.09 47.56
N LYS A 447 4.15 -20.28 47.31
CA LYS A 447 5.09 -19.85 48.38
C LYS A 447 4.40 -19.02 49.46
N LEU A 448 3.51 -18.10 49.08
CA LEU A 448 2.73 -17.31 50.04
C LEU A 448 1.81 -18.17 50.91
N GLN A 449 1.16 -19.18 50.31
CA GLN A 449 0.30 -20.12 51.04
C GLN A 449 1.13 -20.99 51.99
N ALA A 450 2.29 -21.49 51.56
CA ALA A 450 3.20 -22.24 52.41
C ALA A 450 3.73 -21.40 53.60
N SER A 451 3.93 -20.09 53.41
CA SER A 451 4.36 -19.18 54.49
C SER A 451 3.22 -18.77 55.44
N GLN A 452 1.95 -18.89 55.03
CA GLN A 452 0.78 -18.61 55.87
C GLN A 452 0.31 -19.82 56.69
N VAL A 453 0.82 -21.02 56.40
CA VAL A 453 0.51 -22.27 57.13
C VAL A 453 1.43 -22.48 58.35
N PHE A 454 2.38 -21.56 58.59
CA PHE A 454 3.33 -21.60 59.71
C PHE A 454 3.15 -20.45 60.73
N CYS A 455 1.97 -19.84 60.81
CA CYS A 455 1.59 -18.92 61.90
C CYS A 455 0.31 -19.39 62.56
#